data_AF-A0AAV0VRQ3-F1
#
_entry.id   AF-A0AAV0VRQ3-F1
#
_cell.length_a   1.000
_cell.length_b   1.000
_cell.length_c   1.000
_cell.angle_alpha   90.00
_cell.angle_beta   90.00
_cell.angle_gamma   90.00
#
_symmetry.space_group_name_H-M   'P 1'
#
loop_
_entity.id
_entity.type
_entity.pdbx_description
1 polymer ?
#
loop_
_entity_poly.entity_id
_entity_poly.type
_entity_poly.pdbx_seq_one_letter_code
_entity_poly.pdbx_strand_id
1 'polypeptide(L)'
;MSTLERPHKKGSRFSNFQLTCSQEVQNCLGLCLLGGSLKFSVVRDMFSDNPLYYHPIVRHIMSGRRFEQLLRFFSVQYAVDNPLVGPMKKIYPIFDMLIQKFQSLYFPHENLSLDESFVESEA
;
A
#
# COMPACT_ATOMS: atom_id res chain seq x y z
N MET A 1 11.20 32.12 17.54
CA MET A 1 11.25 30.81 16.84
C MET A 1 11.75 29.77 17.82
N SER A 2 10.85 29.01 18.44
CA SER A 2 11.23 27.91 19.34
C SER A 2 11.63 26.69 18.51
N THR A 3 12.93 26.40 18.45
CA THR A 3 13.43 25.11 17.97
C THR A 3 12.96 24.03 18.94
N LEU A 4 11.89 23.32 18.58
CA LEU A 4 11.48 22.12 19.28
C LEU A 4 12.59 21.08 19.10
N GLU A 5 13.43 20.89 20.13
CA GLU A 5 14.27 19.69 20.23
C GLU A 5 13.34 18.48 20.14
N ARG A 6 13.40 17.77 19.02
CA ARG A 6 12.77 16.46 18.88
C ARG A 6 13.86 15.44 19.14
N PRO A 7 14.00 14.88 20.35
CA PRO A 7 14.99 13.84 20.62
C PRO A 7 14.56 12.59 19.86
N HIS A 8 14.98 12.48 18.61
CA HIS A 8 14.82 11.28 17.82
C HIS A 8 15.85 10.25 18.30
N LYS A 9 15.51 9.47 19.34
CA LYS A 9 16.29 8.28 19.69
C LYS A 9 16.35 7.35 18.48
N LYS A 10 17.56 6.92 18.11
CA LYS A 10 17.81 5.92 17.06
C LYS A 10 16.96 4.68 17.36
N GLY A 11 16.11 4.27 16.41
CA GLY A 11 15.20 3.13 16.58
C GLY A 11 13.81 3.43 17.17
N SER A 12 13.50 4.67 17.56
CA SER A 12 12.16 5.03 18.10
C SER A 12 10.98 4.72 17.17
N ARG A 13 11.20 4.70 15.86
CA ARG A 13 10.17 4.32 14.87
C ARG A 13 9.83 2.82 14.89
N PHE A 14 10.70 2.00 15.47
CA PHE A 14 10.54 0.54 15.62
C PHE A 14 10.15 0.13 17.04
N SER A 15 10.21 1.04 18.02
CA SER A 15 9.98 0.68 19.44
C SER A 15 8.52 0.39 19.76
N ASN A 16 7.57 0.91 18.96
CA ASN A 16 6.13 0.73 19.16
C ASN A 16 5.54 -0.08 18.01
N PHE A 17 5.90 -1.37 17.93
CA PHE A 17 5.25 -2.29 17.02
C PHE A 17 3.84 -2.59 17.53
N GLN A 18 2.83 -2.31 16.71
CA GLN A 18 1.43 -2.62 16.99
C GLN A 18 0.92 -3.56 15.92
N LEU A 19 0.29 -4.66 16.34
CA LEU A 19 -0.38 -5.60 15.45
C LEU A 19 -1.45 -4.86 14.64
N THR A 20 -1.63 -5.32 13.40
CA THR A 20 -2.66 -4.79 12.51
C THR A 20 -3.92 -5.67 12.57
N CYS A 21 -5.03 -5.15 12.08
CA CYS A 21 -6.28 -5.89 11.93
C CYS A 21 -6.84 -5.71 10.51
N SER A 22 -7.79 -6.55 10.13
CA SER A 22 -8.38 -6.50 8.77
C SER A 22 -8.96 -5.13 8.42
N GLN A 23 -9.60 -4.43 9.38
CA GLN A 23 -10.12 -3.09 9.18
C GLN A 23 -9.01 -2.08 8.88
N GLU A 24 -7.88 -2.17 9.58
CA GLU A 24 -6.75 -1.27 9.37
C GLU A 24 -6.07 -1.51 8.02
N VAL A 25 -5.96 -2.78 7.60
CA VAL A 25 -5.47 -3.14 6.26
C VAL A 25 -6.41 -2.61 5.17
N GLN A 26 -7.73 -2.75 5.35
CA GLN A 26 -8.73 -2.18 4.43
C GLN A 26 -8.63 -0.66 4.33
N ASN A 27 -8.48 0.01 5.47
CA ASN A 27 -8.28 1.46 5.52
C ASN A 27 -7.00 1.88 4.79
N CYS A 28 -5.90 1.14 4.99
CA CYS A 28 -4.63 1.38 4.29
C CYS A 28 -4.79 1.22 2.77
N LEU A 29 -5.41 0.14 2.30
CA LEU A 29 -5.66 -0.08 0.87
C LEU A 29 -6.62 0.97 0.29
N GLY A 30 -7.65 1.36 1.04
CA GLY A 30 -8.56 2.45 0.66
C GLY A 30 -7.84 3.78 0.48
N LEU A 31 -6.88 4.10 1.35
CA LEU A 31 -6.04 5.28 1.18
C LEU A 31 -5.12 5.18 -0.04
N CYS A 32 -4.59 3.99 -0.39
CA CYS A 32 -3.85 3.81 -1.64
C CYS A 32 -4.72 4.09 -2.88
N LEU A 33 -5.97 3.60 -2.89
CA LEU A 33 -6.92 3.84 -3.98
C LEU A 33 -7.30 5.32 -4.09
N LEU A 34 -7.57 5.96 -2.95
CA LEU A 34 -7.87 7.40 -2.89
C LEU A 34 -6.67 8.22 -3.38
N GLY A 35 -5.46 7.86 -2.94
CA GLY A 35 -4.25 8.56 -3.33
C GLY A 35 -3.93 8.47 -4.82
N GLY A 36 -4.17 7.30 -5.42
CA GLY A 36 -4.09 7.12 -6.87
C GLY A 36 -5.15 7.93 -7.63
N SER A 37 -6.38 8.00 -7.10
CA SER A 37 -7.48 8.76 -7.71
C SER A 37 -7.24 10.27 -7.68
N LEU A 38 -6.69 10.78 -6.57
CA LEU A 38 -6.33 12.19 -6.39
C LEU A 38 -4.97 12.56 -7.01
N LYS A 39 -4.22 11.56 -7.49
CA LYS A 39 -2.92 11.71 -8.16
C LYS A 39 -1.87 12.44 -7.30
N PHE A 40 -1.78 12.09 -6.01
CA PHE A 40 -0.68 12.59 -5.20
C PHE A 40 0.66 12.07 -5.75
N SER A 41 1.62 12.97 -5.95
CA SER A 41 2.97 12.64 -6.42
C SER A 41 3.79 11.89 -5.37
N VAL A 42 3.57 12.18 -4.08
CA VAL A 42 4.29 11.56 -2.97
C VAL A 42 3.34 11.26 -1.82
N VAL A 43 3.51 10.10 -1.18
CA VAL A 43 2.71 9.67 0.00
C VAL A 43 2.70 10.74 1.11
N ARG A 44 3.80 11.46 1.29
CA ARG A 44 3.89 12.50 2.33
C ARG A 44 2.92 13.66 2.09
N ASP A 45 2.68 14.03 0.84
CA ASP A 45 1.81 15.16 0.49
C ASP A 45 0.35 14.83 0.80
N MET A 46 -0.05 13.57 0.61
CA MET A 46 -1.37 13.05 1.00
C MET A 46 -1.68 13.27 2.49
N PHE A 47 -0.65 13.24 3.35
CA PHE A 47 -0.78 13.50 4.79
C PHE A 47 -0.32 14.91 5.19
N SER A 48 -0.04 15.81 4.26
CA SER A 48 0.44 17.17 4.59
C SER A 48 -0.71 18.08 5.04
N ASP A 49 -0.36 19.18 5.71
CA ASP A 49 -1.30 20.29 6.00
C ASP A 49 -1.24 21.36 4.89
N ASN A 50 -0.61 21.06 3.75
CA ASN A 50 -0.56 21.97 2.62
C ASN A 50 -1.97 22.08 2.03
N PRO A 51 -2.57 23.28 1.93
CA PRO A 51 -3.92 23.46 1.41
C PRO A 51 -4.13 22.88 0.00
N LEU A 52 -3.07 22.77 -0.81
CA LEU A 52 -3.14 22.19 -2.16
C LEU A 52 -3.36 20.67 -2.16
N TYR A 53 -2.98 19.98 -1.08
CA TYR A 53 -3.03 18.52 -0.95
C TYR A 53 -3.91 18.06 0.21
N TYR A 54 -4.50 19.01 0.94
CA TYR A 54 -5.20 18.73 2.18
C TYR A 54 -6.54 18.03 1.92
N HIS A 55 -6.61 16.75 2.30
CA HIS A 55 -7.85 15.99 2.36
C HIS A 55 -8.14 15.56 3.81
N PRO A 56 -9.17 16.13 4.47
CA PRO A 56 -9.48 15.86 5.88
C PRO A 56 -9.66 14.37 6.18
N ILE A 57 -10.25 13.63 5.23
CA ILE A 57 -10.55 12.20 5.38
C ILE A 57 -9.29 11.35 5.58
N VAL A 58 -8.15 11.74 5.01
CA VAL A 58 -6.91 10.97 5.08
C VAL A 58 -6.44 10.84 6.53
N ARG A 59 -6.33 11.97 7.23
CA ARG A 59 -5.88 12.02 8.63
C ARG A 59 -6.94 11.50 9.60
N HIS A 60 -8.21 11.55 9.22
CA HIS A 60 -9.29 10.95 9.98
C HIS A 60 -9.21 9.41 9.99
N ILE A 61 -8.83 8.81 8.85
CA ILE A 61 -8.72 7.35 8.71
C ILE A 61 -7.52 6.80 9.46
N MET A 62 -6.32 7.37 9.26
CA MET A 62 -5.12 6.98 10.01
C MET A 62 -4.03 8.05 9.94
N SER A 63 -3.04 7.97 10.82
CA SER A 63 -1.87 8.85 10.76
C SER A 63 -0.91 8.44 9.64
N GLY A 64 -0.24 9.41 9.02
CA GLY A 64 0.76 9.13 7.98
C GLY A 64 1.91 8.25 8.47
N ARG A 65 2.32 8.39 9.74
CA ARG A 65 3.33 7.50 10.34
C ARG A 65 2.86 6.04 10.40
N ARG A 66 1.60 5.81 10.75
CA ARG A 66 1.04 4.45 10.80
C ARG A 66 0.91 3.87 9.40
N PHE A 67 0.46 4.68 8.44
CA PHE A 67 0.41 4.29 7.03
C PHE A 67 1.79 3.88 6.49
N GLU A 68 2.83 4.70 6.71
CA GLU A 68 4.22 4.37 6.34
C GLU A 68 4.72 3.07 7.00
N GLN A 69 4.37 2.84 8.27
CA GLN A 69 4.70 1.59 8.96
C GLN A 69 4.02 0.39 8.29
N LEU A 70 2.72 0.48 8.00
CA LEU A 70 1.97 -0.60 7.35
C LEU A 70 2.54 -0.91 5.96
N LEU A 71 2.83 0.11 5.15
CA LEU A 71 3.46 -0.09 3.83
C LEU A 71 4.82 -0.78 3.94
N ARG A 72 5.63 -0.42 4.93
CA ARG A 72 6.97 -1.00 5.12
C ARG A 72 6.93 -2.48 5.51
N PHE A 73 5.91 -2.90 6.25
CA PHE A 73 5.74 -4.27 6.72
C PHE A 73 4.68 -5.06 5.93
N PHE A 74 4.17 -4.49 4.84
CA PHE A 74 3.14 -5.14 4.03
C PHE A 74 3.73 -6.38 3.36
N SER A 75 3.24 -7.55 3.77
CA SER A 75 3.61 -8.84 3.20
C SER A 75 2.36 -9.66 2.97
N VAL A 76 2.36 -10.39 1.86
CA VAL A 76 1.25 -11.23 1.42
C VAL A 76 1.66 -12.70 1.35
N GLN A 77 2.95 -12.97 1.59
CA GLN A 77 3.50 -14.29 1.81
C GLN A 77 3.76 -14.46 3.32
N TYR A 78 2.98 -15.33 3.95
CA TYR A 78 3.15 -15.72 5.35
C TYR A 78 3.82 -17.08 5.52
N ALA A 79 3.69 -17.97 4.53
CA ALA A 79 4.23 -19.32 4.61
C ALA A 79 5.72 -19.33 4.22
N VAL A 80 6.54 -19.93 5.11
CA VAL A 80 7.95 -20.25 4.86
C VAL A 80 8.07 -21.24 3.69
N ASP A 81 7.08 -22.14 3.57
CA ASP A 81 7.07 -23.24 2.61
C ASP A 81 6.24 -22.91 1.37
N ASN A 82 6.56 -21.80 0.70
CA ASN A 82 6.02 -21.56 -0.63
C ASN A 82 6.81 -22.40 -1.65
N PRO A 83 6.21 -23.42 -2.30
CA PRO A 83 6.91 -24.26 -3.27
C PRO A 83 7.29 -23.50 -4.55
N LEU A 84 6.78 -22.28 -4.73
CA LEU A 84 7.08 -21.44 -5.88
C LEU A 84 8.51 -20.90 -5.81
N VAL A 85 9.27 -21.22 -6.85
CA VAL A 85 10.64 -20.74 -7.06
C VAL A 85 10.59 -19.54 -8.01
N GLY A 86 11.30 -18.47 -7.68
CA GLY A 86 11.46 -17.31 -8.55
C GLY A 86 11.13 -15.95 -7.89
N PRO A 87 11.34 -14.85 -8.61
CA PRO A 87 11.20 -13.49 -8.08
C PRO A 87 9.76 -13.14 -7.68
N MET A 88 8.75 -13.73 -8.35
CA MET A 88 7.33 -13.47 -8.09
C MET A 88 6.76 -14.18 -6.86
N LYS A 89 7.51 -15.07 -6.21
CA LYS A 89 7.00 -15.91 -5.10
C LYS A 89 6.33 -15.12 -3.97
N LYS A 90 6.79 -13.89 -3.73
CA LYS A 90 6.30 -13.02 -2.66
C LYS A 90 4.91 -12.47 -2.92
N ILE A 91 4.56 -12.26 -4.19
CA ILE A 91 3.30 -11.63 -4.61
C ILE A 91 2.31 -12.62 -5.23
N TYR A 92 2.81 -13.80 -5.64
CA TYR A 92 2.02 -14.81 -6.34
C TYR A 92 0.70 -15.18 -5.65
N PRO A 93 0.61 -15.33 -4.31
CA PRO A 93 -0.66 -15.69 -3.67
C PRO A 93 -1.79 -14.70 -3.96
N ILE A 94 -1.49 -13.40 -3.99
CA ILE A 94 -2.49 -12.38 -4.34
C ILE A 94 -2.72 -12.35 -5.85
N PHE A 95 -1.65 -12.46 -6.64
CA PHE A 95 -1.75 -12.44 -8.09
C PHE A 95 -2.69 -13.54 -8.62
N ASP A 96 -2.49 -14.78 -8.16
CA ASP A 96 -3.32 -15.93 -8.53
C ASP A 96 -4.78 -15.74 -8.07
N MET A 97 -4.98 -15.30 -6.81
CA MET A 97 -6.32 -14.97 -6.30
C MET A 97 -7.04 -13.93 -7.17
N LEU A 98 -6.34 -12.87 -7.61
CA LEU A 98 -6.94 -11.82 -8.44
C LEU A 98 -7.31 -12.35 -9.83
N ILE A 99 -6.42 -13.10 -10.48
CA ILE A 99 -6.68 -13.72 -11.79
C ILE A 99 -7.92 -14.61 -11.73
N GLN A 100 -7.99 -15.51 -10.75
CA GLN A 100 -9.13 -16.41 -10.58
C GLN A 100 -10.44 -15.63 -10.37
N LYS A 101 -10.40 -14.53 -9.61
CA LYS A 101 -11.57 -13.66 -9.42
C LYS A 101 -11.98 -12.96 -10.71
N PHE A 102 -11.03 -12.42 -11.47
CA PHE A 102 -11.36 -11.74 -12.73
C PHE A 102 -11.95 -12.70 -13.76
N GLN A 103 -11.38 -13.90 -13.89
CA GLN A 103 -11.86 -14.94 -14.80
C GLN A 103 -13.25 -15.48 -14.43
N SER A 104 -13.57 -15.53 -13.14
CA SER A 104 -14.89 -16.01 -12.68
C SER A 104 -15.99 -14.95 -12.76
N LEU A 105 -15.64 -13.66 -12.73
CA LEU A 105 -16.61 -12.56 -12.76
C LEU A 105 -16.91 -12.01 -14.15
N TYR A 106 -15.99 -12.20 -15.11
CA TYR A 106 -16.13 -11.65 -16.45
C TYR A 106 -15.85 -12.71 -17.51
N PHE A 107 -16.85 -12.95 -18.36
CA PHE A 107 -16.73 -13.81 -19.54
C PHE A 107 -16.50 -12.93 -20.77
N PRO A 108 -15.34 -13.03 -21.44
CA PRO A 108 -15.07 -12.21 -22.61
C PRO A 108 -15.95 -12.61 -23.80
N HIS A 109 -16.21 -11.64 -24.68
CA HIS A 109 -16.85 -11.83 -25.97
C HIS A 109 -15.80 -12.10 -27.09
N GLU A 110 -16.24 -12.14 -28.35
CA GLU A 110 -15.44 -12.63 -29.49
C GLU A 110 -14.16 -11.83 -29.78
N ASN A 111 -14.14 -10.53 -29.48
CA ASN A 111 -13.01 -9.67 -29.84
C ASN A 111 -12.09 -9.45 -28.63
N LEU A 112 -11.05 -10.26 -28.55
CA LEU A 112 -9.98 -10.16 -27.55
C LEU A 112 -8.72 -9.56 -28.15
N SER A 113 -8.10 -8.63 -27.42
CA SER A 113 -6.77 -8.09 -27.73
C SER A 113 -5.77 -8.55 -26.68
N LEU A 114 -4.57 -8.91 -27.13
CA LEU A 114 -3.43 -9.18 -26.26
C LEU A 114 -2.38 -8.10 -26.51
N ASP A 115 -1.97 -7.44 -25.44
CA ASP A 115 -0.93 -6.42 -25.46
C ASP A 115 -0.14 -6.47 -24.15
N GLU A 116 1.08 -5.96 -24.19
CA GLU A 116 1.94 -5.88 -23.01
C GLU A 116 1.69 -4.59 -22.23
N SER A 117 1.89 -4.65 -20.92
CA SER A 117 1.82 -3.47 -20.05
C SER A 117 3.04 -3.45 -19.17
N PHE A 118 3.74 -2.30 -19.15
CA PHE A 118 4.91 -2.11 -18.34
C PHE A 118 4.55 -1.42 -17.04
N VAL A 119 5.05 -1.94 -15.92
CA VAL A 119 4.97 -1.30 -14.62
C VAL A 119 6.38 -0.90 -14.23
N GLU A 120 6.62 0.40 -14.15
CA GLU A 120 7.91 0.93 -13.72
C GLU A 120 8.09 0.73 -12.22
N SER A 121 9.26 0.25 -11.81
CA SER A 121 9.66 0.16 -10.41
C SER A 121 10.87 1.04 -10.19
N GLU A 122 10.78 2.01 -9.29
CA GLU A 122 11.97 2.72 -8.79
C GLU A 122 12.76 1.75 -7.89
N ALA A 123 14.02 1.50 -8.26
CA ALA A 123 14.95 0.60 -7.56
C ALA A 123 15.72 1.30 -6.44
#